data_AF-G9K5A1-F1
#
_entry.id   AF-G9K5A1-F1
#
_cell.length_a   1.000
_cell.length_b   1.000
_cell.length_c   1.000
_cell.angle_alpha   90.00
_cell.angle_beta   90.00
_cell.angle_gamma   90.00
#
_symmetry.space_group_name_H-M   'P 1'
#
loop_
_entity.id
_entity.type
_entity.pdbx_description
1 polymer ?
#
loop_
_entity_poly.entity_id
_entity_poly.type
_entity_poly.pdbx_seq_one_letter_code
_entity_poly.pdbx_strand_id
1 'polypeptide(L)'
;EREPLLMCAYYFKKLDNPGYAAETYLKIGDLKSLVQLHVETQRWDEAFALGEKHPEFKDDIYVPYAQWLAENDRFEEAQKAFHKAGRQREAVRVLEQLTHNAVVESRFNDAAYYYWMLSMQCLDIAQDPAQKDVMLDKFRHFQHLAELYHGYHAIQRYTEEPFSFHLPETLFNISRFLLHSLTKDTPLGISKVNTLFTLAKQSKALGAYKLARHAYDKLQGLQIPARFQKSIELGSLTIRSKPFHDSEELVPLCYRCSTNNPLLNNLGNVCINCRQPFVFSASSYEVLHLVEFYLEEGITDEEAVSLIDLEAPRHKRENKWQEITSNNSQTLRLDETMDSMGDDDPFTAKLSFEQGGSEFVPVVVNRSVLRSMSRRDVLIKRWPPPLQWQYFRSLLPDASITMCPSCFQMFHSEDYELLVLQHTCCPYCRRRIDDS
;
A
#
# COMPACT_ATOMS: atom_id res chain seq x y z
N GLU A 1 -47.11 -40.69 6.24
CA GLU A 1 -46.61 -40.25 4.91
C GLU A 1 -45.28 -39.49 4.94
N ARG A 2 -44.88 -38.88 6.06
CA ARG A 2 -43.63 -38.08 6.16
C ARG A 2 -42.34 -38.90 6.07
N GLU A 3 -42.29 -40.06 6.72
CA GLU A 3 -41.13 -40.97 6.71
C GLU A 3 -40.72 -41.52 5.33
N PRO A 4 -41.64 -42.04 4.49
CA PRO A 4 -41.26 -42.53 3.16
C PRO A 4 -40.80 -41.39 2.24
N LEU A 5 -41.36 -40.18 2.36
CA LEU A 5 -40.93 -39.02 1.57
C LEU A 5 -39.53 -38.53 1.97
N LEU A 6 -39.17 -38.59 3.27
CA LEU A 6 -37.81 -38.33 3.74
C LEU A 6 -36.80 -39.36 3.22
N MET A 7 -37.19 -40.64 3.18
CA MET A 7 -36.36 -41.70 2.60
C MET A 7 -36.17 -41.48 1.08
N CYS A 8 -37.22 -41.10 0.36
CA CYS A 8 -37.12 -40.76 -1.06
C CYS A 8 -36.16 -39.57 -1.27
N ALA A 9 -36.30 -38.50 -0.48
CA ALA A 9 -35.42 -37.34 -0.58
C ALA A 9 -33.94 -37.69 -0.31
N TYR A 10 -33.68 -38.56 0.68
CA TYR A 10 -32.34 -39.08 0.96
C TYR A 10 -31.77 -39.88 -0.22
N TYR A 11 -32.57 -40.75 -0.85
CA TYR A 11 -32.13 -41.48 -2.04
C TYR A 11 -31.94 -40.56 -3.26
N PHE A 12 -32.78 -39.54 -3.45
CA PHE A 12 -32.60 -38.56 -4.51
C PHE A 12 -31.32 -37.72 -4.34
N LYS A 13 -30.96 -37.39 -3.10
CA LYS A 13 -29.68 -36.77 -2.76
C LYS A 13 -28.49 -37.68 -3.09
N LYS A 14 -28.58 -38.98 -2.79
CA LYS A 14 -27.54 -39.97 -3.17
C LYS A 14 -27.41 -40.19 -4.67
N LEU A 15 -28.49 -40.02 -5.41
CA LEU A 15 -28.55 -40.21 -6.87
C LEU A 15 -28.23 -38.93 -7.65
N ASP A 16 -27.74 -37.89 -6.98
CA ASP A 16 -27.38 -36.57 -7.56
C ASP A 16 -28.51 -35.92 -8.37
N ASN A 17 -29.75 -36.10 -7.91
CA ASN A 17 -30.95 -35.53 -8.52
C ASN A 17 -31.58 -34.45 -7.62
N PRO A 18 -30.97 -33.25 -7.56
CA PRO A 18 -31.35 -32.21 -6.62
C PRO A 18 -32.74 -31.60 -6.87
N GLY A 19 -33.22 -31.60 -8.12
CA GLY A 19 -34.56 -31.07 -8.45
C GLY A 19 -35.70 -31.87 -7.80
N TYR A 20 -35.66 -33.20 -7.89
CA TYR A 20 -36.67 -34.06 -7.27
C TYR A 20 -36.58 -34.07 -5.74
N ALA A 21 -35.36 -34.00 -5.20
CA ALA A 21 -35.13 -33.85 -3.76
C ALA A 21 -35.74 -32.53 -3.24
N ALA A 22 -35.52 -31.42 -3.94
CA ALA A 22 -36.07 -30.11 -3.59
C ALA A 22 -37.61 -30.12 -3.59
N GLU A 23 -38.25 -30.67 -4.62
CA GLU A 23 -39.71 -30.81 -4.66
C GLU A 23 -40.25 -31.67 -3.51
N THR A 24 -39.56 -32.77 -3.17
CA THR A 24 -39.97 -33.59 -2.02
C THR A 24 -39.85 -32.83 -0.70
N TYR A 25 -38.77 -32.09 -0.46
CA TYR A 25 -38.63 -31.29 0.77
C TYR A 25 -39.66 -30.16 0.85
N LEU A 26 -39.99 -29.54 -0.28
CA LEU A 26 -41.02 -28.50 -0.37
C LEU A 26 -42.42 -29.08 -0.07
N LYS A 27 -42.72 -30.29 -0.57
CA LYS A 27 -43.97 -31.01 -0.24
C LYS A 27 -44.05 -31.47 1.22
N ILE A 28 -42.92 -31.77 1.87
CA ILE A 28 -42.82 -32.16 3.28
C ILE A 28 -42.92 -30.94 4.22
N GLY A 29 -42.70 -29.73 3.68
CA GLY A 29 -42.59 -28.48 4.44
C GLY A 29 -41.31 -28.38 5.28
N ASP A 30 -40.29 -29.18 4.95
CA ASP A 30 -38.99 -29.14 5.63
C ASP A 30 -38.05 -28.16 4.91
N LEU A 31 -38.21 -26.89 5.25
CA LEU A 31 -37.44 -25.79 4.67
C LEU A 31 -35.95 -25.85 5.05
N LYS A 32 -35.61 -26.44 6.20
CA LYS A 32 -34.21 -26.53 6.66
C LYS A 32 -33.41 -27.51 5.80
N SER A 33 -33.96 -28.69 5.55
CA SER A 33 -33.34 -29.69 4.67
C SER A 33 -33.28 -29.21 3.21
N LEU A 34 -34.27 -28.43 2.77
CA LEU A 34 -34.28 -27.81 1.45
C LEU A 34 -33.13 -26.79 1.29
N VAL A 35 -32.95 -25.91 2.27
CA VAL A 35 -31.84 -24.92 2.26
C VAL A 35 -30.49 -25.64 2.24
N GLN A 36 -30.28 -26.66 3.08
CA GLN A 36 -29.03 -27.44 3.09
C GLN A 36 -28.75 -28.10 1.74
N LEU A 37 -29.78 -28.62 1.06
CA LEU A 37 -29.65 -29.20 -0.28
C LEU A 37 -29.21 -28.14 -1.31
N HIS A 38 -29.82 -26.95 -1.30
CA HIS A 38 -29.43 -25.87 -2.22
C HIS A 38 -28.01 -25.37 -1.97
N VAL A 39 -27.59 -25.28 -0.70
CA VAL A 39 -26.22 -24.92 -0.32
C VAL A 39 -25.21 -25.96 -0.80
N GLU A 40 -25.45 -27.25 -0.58
CA GLU A 40 -24.55 -28.32 -1.02
C GLU A 40 -24.46 -28.42 -2.56
N THR A 41 -25.55 -28.09 -3.26
CA THR A 41 -25.60 -28.09 -4.73
C THR A 41 -25.17 -26.76 -5.35
N GLN A 42 -24.72 -25.80 -4.53
CA GLN A 42 -24.24 -24.46 -4.92
C GLN A 42 -25.29 -23.64 -5.71
N ARG A 43 -26.58 -23.88 -5.47
CA ARG A 43 -27.69 -23.12 -6.08
C ARG A 43 -28.06 -21.92 -5.22
N TRP A 44 -27.19 -20.91 -5.25
CA TRP A 44 -27.28 -19.76 -4.37
C TRP A 44 -28.51 -18.88 -4.64
N ASP A 45 -28.94 -18.71 -5.90
CA ASP A 45 -30.09 -17.87 -6.26
C ASP A 45 -31.40 -18.39 -5.62
N GLU A 46 -31.62 -19.70 -5.69
CA GLU A 46 -32.77 -20.37 -5.08
C GLU A 46 -32.68 -20.31 -3.54
N ALA A 47 -31.47 -20.46 -3.00
CA ALA A 47 -31.22 -20.34 -1.56
C ALA A 47 -31.52 -18.90 -1.06
N PHE A 48 -31.08 -17.85 -1.76
CA PHE A 48 -31.36 -16.46 -1.38
C PHE A 48 -32.85 -16.14 -1.45
N ALA A 49 -33.56 -16.63 -2.48
CA ALA A 49 -35.01 -16.44 -2.59
C ALA A 49 -35.77 -17.10 -1.41
N LEU A 50 -35.26 -18.20 -0.87
CA LEU A 50 -35.79 -18.83 0.35
C LEU A 50 -35.40 -18.05 1.62
N GLY A 51 -34.17 -17.56 1.72
CA GLY A 51 -33.67 -16.77 2.84
C GLY A 51 -34.30 -15.37 2.97
N GLU A 52 -34.77 -14.79 1.87
CA GLU A 52 -35.57 -13.56 1.90
C GLU A 52 -36.97 -13.79 2.46
N LYS A 53 -37.59 -14.92 2.12
CA LYS A 53 -38.91 -15.31 2.63
C LYS A 53 -38.86 -15.77 4.09
N HIS A 54 -37.76 -16.38 4.50
CA HIS A 54 -37.55 -16.91 5.85
C HIS A 54 -36.23 -16.41 6.44
N PRO A 55 -36.24 -15.27 7.18
CA PRO A 55 -35.05 -14.69 7.78
C PRO A 55 -34.29 -15.60 8.75
N GLU A 56 -34.95 -16.62 9.30
CA GLU A 56 -34.36 -17.60 10.24
C GLU A 56 -33.23 -18.43 9.62
N PHE A 57 -33.21 -18.60 8.29
CA PHE A 57 -32.17 -19.38 7.59
C PHE A 57 -31.08 -18.52 6.96
N LYS A 58 -31.08 -17.20 7.20
CA LYS A 58 -30.07 -16.30 6.61
C LYS A 58 -28.66 -16.74 6.97
N ASP A 59 -28.39 -17.07 8.23
CA ASP A 59 -27.07 -17.51 8.67
C ASP A 59 -26.67 -18.84 8.00
N ASP A 60 -27.60 -19.78 7.90
CA ASP A 60 -27.40 -21.10 7.28
C ASP A 60 -27.09 -21.03 5.77
N ILE A 61 -27.47 -19.93 5.09
CA ILE A 61 -27.21 -19.70 3.66
C ILE A 61 -25.96 -18.84 3.46
N TYR A 62 -25.87 -17.70 4.14
CA TYR A 62 -24.83 -16.71 3.91
C TYR A 62 -23.46 -17.16 4.42
N VAL A 63 -23.38 -17.97 5.49
CA VAL A 63 -22.08 -18.47 5.99
C VAL A 63 -21.44 -19.46 5.01
N PRO A 64 -22.12 -20.53 4.54
CA PRO A 64 -21.56 -21.41 3.52
C PRO A 64 -21.30 -20.70 2.19
N TYR A 65 -22.16 -19.76 1.80
CA TYR A 65 -21.92 -18.95 0.61
C TYR A 65 -20.66 -18.11 0.72
N ALA A 66 -20.43 -17.47 1.87
CA ALA A 66 -19.24 -16.68 2.12
C ALA A 66 -17.97 -17.55 2.14
N GLN A 67 -18.05 -18.77 2.68
CA GLN A 67 -16.95 -19.75 2.61
C GLN A 67 -16.64 -20.15 1.17
N TRP A 68 -17.67 -20.49 0.38
CA TRP A 68 -17.51 -20.80 -1.04
C TRP A 68 -16.92 -19.61 -1.84
N LEU A 69 -17.36 -18.38 -1.55
CA LEU A 69 -16.77 -17.18 -2.17
C LEU A 69 -15.30 -16.99 -1.78
N ALA A 70 -14.96 -17.26 -0.51
CA ALA A 70 -13.57 -17.19 -0.03
C ALA A 70 -12.68 -18.26 -0.67
N GLU A 71 -13.21 -19.47 -0.91
CA GLU A 71 -12.51 -20.54 -1.64
C GLU A 71 -12.27 -20.18 -3.12
N ASN A 72 -13.14 -19.36 -3.72
CA ASN A 72 -13.03 -18.90 -5.10
C ASN A 72 -12.32 -17.53 -5.24
N ASP A 73 -11.55 -17.12 -4.23
CA ASP A 73 -10.81 -15.85 -4.20
C ASP A 73 -11.67 -14.56 -4.32
N ARG A 74 -12.99 -14.63 -4.11
CA ARG A 74 -13.92 -13.49 -4.18
C ARG A 74 -14.16 -12.90 -2.80
N PHE A 75 -13.11 -12.35 -2.22
CA PHE A 75 -13.07 -11.99 -0.80
C PHE A 75 -13.95 -10.81 -0.40
N GLU A 76 -14.02 -9.75 -1.21
CA GLU A 76 -14.89 -8.60 -0.87
C GLU A 76 -16.36 -9.02 -0.81
N GLU A 77 -16.77 -9.93 -1.69
CA GLU A 77 -18.11 -10.48 -1.69
C GLU A 77 -18.32 -11.45 -0.52
N ALA A 78 -17.32 -12.27 -0.21
CA ALA A 78 -17.34 -13.14 0.96
C ALA A 78 -17.53 -12.33 2.25
N GLN A 79 -16.80 -11.21 2.39
CA GLN A 79 -16.96 -10.30 3.52
C GLN A 79 -18.35 -9.67 3.58
N LYS A 80 -18.88 -9.17 2.45
CA LYS A 80 -20.25 -8.65 2.38
C LYS A 80 -21.27 -9.73 2.79
N ALA A 81 -21.05 -10.98 2.40
CA ALA A 81 -21.89 -12.11 2.78
C ALA A 81 -21.79 -12.42 4.29
N PHE A 82 -20.59 -12.46 4.88
CA PHE A 82 -20.42 -12.64 6.32
C PHE A 82 -21.02 -11.49 7.14
N HIS A 83 -20.94 -10.25 6.63
CA HIS A 83 -21.57 -9.10 7.26
C HIS A 83 -23.10 -9.22 7.22
N LYS A 84 -23.67 -9.67 6.10
CA LYS A 84 -25.11 -9.96 5.99
C LYS A 84 -25.58 -11.06 6.95
N ALA A 85 -24.69 -12.00 7.29
CA ALA A 85 -24.93 -13.06 8.28
C ALA A 85 -24.66 -12.63 9.74
N GLY A 86 -24.20 -11.39 10.00
CA GLY A 86 -23.83 -10.96 11.35
C GLY A 86 -22.60 -11.67 11.95
N ARG A 87 -21.86 -12.48 11.18
CA ARG A 87 -20.72 -13.29 11.63
C ARG A 87 -19.37 -12.65 11.28
N GLN A 88 -19.20 -11.38 11.60
CA GLN A 88 -17.99 -10.60 11.28
C GLN A 88 -16.70 -11.23 11.85
N ARG A 89 -16.76 -11.79 13.08
CA ARG A 89 -15.59 -12.43 13.72
C ARG A 89 -15.09 -13.67 12.97
N GLU A 90 -16.00 -14.42 12.34
CA GLU A 90 -15.62 -15.59 11.55
C GLU A 90 -14.98 -15.19 10.23
N ALA A 91 -15.47 -14.10 9.61
CA ALA A 91 -14.83 -13.52 8.43
C ALA A 91 -13.36 -13.16 8.69
N VAL A 92 -13.08 -12.51 9.83
CA VAL A 92 -11.72 -12.17 10.26
C VAL A 92 -10.88 -13.43 10.43
N ARG A 93 -11.41 -14.45 11.12
CA ARG A 93 -10.69 -15.72 11.37
C ARG A 93 -10.35 -16.45 10.07
N VAL A 94 -11.29 -16.51 9.11
CA VAL A 94 -11.06 -17.12 7.80
C VAL A 94 -9.96 -16.35 7.07
N LEU A 95 -10.02 -15.02 7.06
CA LEU A 95 -9.01 -14.19 6.41
C LEU A 95 -7.63 -14.34 7.07
N GLU A 96 -7.54 -14.39 8.40
CA GLU A 96 -6.29 -14.68 9.13
C GLU A 96 -5.71 -16.06 8.78
N GLN A 97 -6.55 -17.08 8.61
CA GLN A 97 -6.07 -18.40 8.21
C GLN A 97 -5.54 -18.38 6.78
N LEU A 98 -6.23 -17.69 5.88
CA LEU A 98 -5.80 -17.54 4.48
C LEU A 98 -4.50 -16.73 4.37
N THR A 99 -4.33 -15.69 5.17
CA THR A 99 -3.08 -14.91 5.20
C THR A 99 -1.93 -15.78 5.65
N HIS A 100 -2.12 -16.57 6.70
CA HIS A 100 -1.12 -17.50 7.17
C HIS A 100 -0.75 -18.54 6.10
N ASN A 101 -1.75 -19.15 5.45
CA ASN A 101 -1.53 -20.11 4.37
C ASN A 101 -0.78 -19.47 3.19
N ALA A 102 -1.16 -18.27 2.76
CA ALA A 102 -0.51 -17.56 1.66
C ALA A 102 0.97 -17.27 1.96
N VAL A 103 1.31 -16.92 3.20
CA VAL A 103 2.70 -16.71 3.63
C VAL A 103 3.49 -18.03 3.60
N VAL A 104 2.89 -19.14 4.07
CA VAL A 104 3.53 -20.47 4.06
C VAL A 104 3.74 -20.98 2.63
N GLU A 105 2.78 -20.75 1.74
CA GLU A 105 2.85 -21.10 0.31
C GLU A 105 3.73 -20.15 -0.51
N SER A 106 4.37 -19.15 0.11
CA SER A 106 5.20 -18.13 -0.56
C SER A 106 4.43 -17.26 -1.57
N ARG A 107 3.10 -17.18 -1.46
CA ARG A 107 2.22 -16.30 -2.25
C ARG A 107 2.17 -14.89 -1.62
N PHE A 108 3.30 -14.20 -1.63
CA PHE A 108 3.46 -12.93 -0.90
C PHE A 108 2.60 -11.77 -1.44
N ASN A 109 2.27 -11.77 -2.73
CA ASN A 109 1.34 -10.78 -3.29
C ASN A 109 -0.06 -10.93 -2.68
N ASP A 110 -0.54 -12.17 -2.54
CA ASP A 110 -1.84 -12.44 -1.91
C ASP A 110 -1.80 -12.15 -0.42
N ALA A 111 -0.71 -12.52 0.27
CA ALA A 111 -0.51 -12.19 1.67
C ALA A 111 -0.58 -10.67 1.90
N ALA A 112 0.08 -9.86 1.06
CA ALA A 112 0.03 -8.41 1.14
C ALA A 112 -1.39 -7.86 1.01
N TYR A 113 -2.13 -8.34 0.01
CA TYR A 113 -3.53 -7.97 -0.21
C TYR A 113 -4.42 -8.36 0.98
N TYR A 114 -4.25 -9.57 1.52
CA TYR A 114 -5.05 -10.02 2.65
C TYR A 114 -4.72 -9.29 3.95
N TYR A 115 -3.46 -8.92 4.20
CA TYR A 115 -3.10 -8.06 5.34
C TYR A 115 -3.67 -6.66 5.20
N TRP A 116 -3.66 -6.08 4.00
CA TRP A 116 -4.34 -4.82 3.74
C TRP A 116 -5.84 -4.95 4.05
N MET A 117 -6.48 -6.02 3.60
CA MET A 117 -7.89 -6.26 3.85
C MET A 117 -8.22 -6.47 5.35
N LEU A 118 -7.39 -7.22 6.08
CA LEU A 118 -7.50 -7.36 7.55
C LEU A 118 -7.39 -6.02 8.26
N SER A 119 -6.51 -5.14 7.78
CA SER A 119 -6.40 -3.79 8.34
C SER A 119 -7.68 -3.00 8.13
N MET A 120 -8.27 -3.02 6.93
CA MET A 120 -9.53 -2.32 6.66
C MET A 120 -10.68 -2.85 7.55
N GLN A 121 -10.74 -4.16 7.80
CA GLN A 121 -11.69 -4.72 8.76
C GLN A 121 -11.44 -4.25 10.20
N CYS A 122 -10.19 -4.15 10.61
CA CYS A 122 -9.83 -3.60 11.92
C CYS A 122 -10.28 -2.14 12.05
N LEU A 123 -10.23 -1.36 10.95
CA LEU A 123 -10.71 0.01 10.91
C LEU A 123 -12.25 0.09 11.03
N ASP A 124 -12.97 -0.81 10.38
CA ASP A 124 -14.43 -0.91 10.51
C ASP A 124 -14.85 -1.28 11.94
N ILE A 125 -14.15 -2.23 12.57
CA ILE A 125 -14.41 -2.62 13.97
C ILE A 125 -14.00 -1.50 14.94
N ALA A 126 -12.98 -0.70 14.61
CA ALA A 126 -12.54 0.42 15.43
C ALA A 126 -13.56 1.58 15.52
N GLN A 127 -14.64 1.56 14.72
CA GLN A 127 -15.76 2.46 14.89
C GLN A 127 -16.46 2.27 16.25
N ASP A 128 -16.39 1.05 16.81
CA ASP A 128 -16.86 0.79 18.16
C ASP A 128 -15.89 1.36 19.21
N PRO A 129 -16.33 2.34 20.04
CA PRO A 129 -15.43 3.07 20.94
C PRO A 129 -14.78 2.19 22.01
N ALA A 130 -15.35 1.02 22.31
CA ALA A 130 -14.83 0.10 23.32
C ALA A 130 -13.52 -0.61 22.91
N GLN A 131 -13.24 -0.74 21.61
CA GLN A 131 -12.07 -1.48 21.10
C GLN A 131 -11.15 -0.64 20.21
N LYS A 132 -11.44 0.67 20.12
CA LYS A 132 -10.78 1.60 19.19
C LYS A 132 -9.25 1.52 19.25
N ASP A 133 -8.63 1.72 20.40
CA ASP A 133 -7.16 1.83 20.49
C ASP A 133 -6.46 0.53 20.10
N VAL A 134 -6.97 -0.62 20.58
CA VAL A 134 -6.42 -1.94 20.26
C VAL A 134 -6.55 -2.24 18.76
N MET A 135 -7.68 -1.89 18.15
CA MET A 135 -7.90 -2.12 16.73
C MET A 135 -7.09 -1.16 15.85
N LEU A 136 -6.84 0.07 16.31
CA LEU A 136 -5.96 1.02 15.62
C LEU A 136 -4.49 0.58 15.63
N ASP A 137 -4.01 -0.01 16.72
CA ASP A 137 -2.67 -0.58 16.76
C ASP A 137 -2.55 -1.79 15.83
N LYS A 138 -3.55 -2.67 15.81
CA LYS A 138 -3.63 -3.78 14.84
C LYS A 138 -3.71 -3.28 13.40
N PHE A 139 -4.47 -2.22 13.13
CA PHE A 139 -4.55 -1.60 11.81
C PHE A 139 -3.16 -1.17 11.33
N ARG A 140 -2.41 -0.43 12.16
CA ARG A 140 -1.04 0.02 11.83
C ARG A 140 -0.10 -1.16 11.60
N HIS A 141 -0.20 -2.19 12.44
CA HIS A 141 0.60 -3.39 12.31
C HIS A 141 0.31 -4.14 11.00
N PHE A 142 -0.96 -4.36 10.65
CA PHE A 142 -1.34 -5.04 9.41
C PHE A 142 -1.04 -4.22 8.15
N GLN A 143 -1.20 -2.89 8.19
CA GLN A 143 -0.75 -2.02 7.10
C GLN A 143 0.76 -2.15 6.88
N HIS A 144 1.55 -2.13 7.95
CA HIS A 144 3.00 -2.32 7.84
C HIS A 144 3.35 -3.70 7.26
N LEU A 145 2.71 -4.77 7.74
CA LEU A 145 2.92 -6.12 7.18
C LEU A 145 2.56 -6.19 5.69
N ALA A 146 1.45 -5.57 5.28
CA ALA A 146 1.04 -5.52 3.88
C ALA A 146 2.13 -4.87 3.00
N GLU A 147 2.71 -3.75 3.43
CA GLU A 147 3.80 -3.09 2.71
C GLU A 147 5.06 -3.95 2.62
N LEU A 148 5.39 -4.70 3.69
CA LEU A 148 6.55 -5.59 3.70
C LEU A 148 6.38 -6.78 2.76
N TYR A 149 5.21 -7.44 2.77
CA TYR A 149 4.95 -8.57 1.88
C TYR A 149 4.82 -8.14 0.42
N HIS A 150 4.25 -6.96 0.15
CA HIS A 150 4.18 -6.39 -1.19
C HIS A 150 5.58 -6.20 -1.78
N GLY A 151 6.48 -5.58 -1.01
CA GLY A 151 7.87 -5.40 -1.44
C GLY A 151 8.61 -6.72 -1.55
N TYR A 152 8.43 -7.62 -0.57
CA TYR A 152 9.15 -8.90 -0.55
C TYR A 152 8.75 -9.82 -1.71
N HIS A 153 7.53 -9.71 -2.23
CA HIS A 153 7.10 -10.45 -3.42
C HIS A 153 8.05 -10.27 -4.61
N ALA A 154 8.47 -9.04 -4.89
CA ALA A 154 9.41 -8.74 -5.98
C ALA A 154 10.79 -9.38 -5.75
N ILE A 155 11.26 -9.39 -4.49
CA ILE A 155 12.52 -10.04 -4.10
C ILE A 155 12.44 -11.54 -4.27
N GLN A 156 11.37 -12.17 -3.76
CA GLN A 156 11.19 -13.61 -3.87
C GLN A 156 11.20 -14.04 -5.35
N ARG A 157 10.41 -13.38 -6.19
CA ARG A 157 10.37 -13.64 -7.64
C ARG A 157 11.74 -13.47 -8.28
N TYR A 158 12.47 -12.40 -7.98
CA TYR A 158 13.84 -12.22 -8.50
C TYR A 158 14.79 -13.36 -8.11
N THR A 159 14.61 -13.95 -6.93
CA THR A 159 15.50 -15.03 -6.47
C THR A 159 15.15 -16.39 -7.04
N GLU A 160 13.88 -16.64 -7.34
CA GLU A 160 13.36 -17.92 -7.86
C GLU A 160 13.33 -17.98 -9.39
N GLU A 161 12.93 -16.88 -10.02
CA GLU A 161 12.83 -16.77 -11.47
C GLU A 161 14.20 -16.39 -12.09
N PRO A 162 14.59 -17.00 -13.22
CA PRO A 162 15.85 -16.69 -13.88
C PRO A 162 15.88 -15.30 -14.53
N PHE A 163 14.71 -14.72 -14.80
CA PHE A 163 14.54 -13.40 -15.40
C PHE A 163 13.62 -12.55 -14.52
N SER A 164 13.93 -11.26 -14.42
CA SER A 164 13.15 -10.30 -13.65
C SER A 164 12.55 -9.26 -14.59
N PHE A 165 11.28 -8.96 -14.37
CA PHE A 165 10.58 -7.85 -15.01
C PHE A 165 10.86 -6.52 -14.30
N HIS A 166 11.35 -6.55 -13.06
CA HIS A 166 11.70 -5.36 -12.30
C HIS A 166 13.08 -4.82 -12.69
N LEU A 167 13.16 -3.50 -12.78
CA LEU A 167 14.40 -2.74 -12.95
C LEU A 167 15.36 -2.99 -11.77
N PRO A 168 16.68 -3.01 -12.01
CA PRO A 168 17.70 -3.12 -10.95
C PRO A 168 17.53 -2.10 -9.82
N GLU A 169 17.16 -0.87 -10.17
CA GLU A 169 16.90 0.26 -9.26
C GLU A 169 15.72 -0.04 -8.34
N THR A 170 14.62 -0.56 -8.89
CA THR A 170 13.44 -0.98 -8.11
C THR A 170 13.81 -2.07 -7.10
N LEU A 171 14.53 -3.11 -7.53
CA LEU A 171 14.96 -4.19 -6.63
C LEU A 171 15.92 -3.69 -5.55
N PHE A 172 16.79 -2.74 -5.88
CA PHE A 172 17.68 -2.08 -4.93
C PHE A 172 16.89 -1.30 -3.87
N ASN A 173 15.93 -0.48 -4.30
CA ASN A 173 15.10 0.33 -3.42
C ASN A 173 14.21 -0.52 -2.51
N ILE A 174 13.55 -1.55 -3.05
CA ILE A 174 12.77 -2.53 -2.28
C ILE A 174 13.66 -3.22 -1.24
N SER A 175 14.84 -3.71 -1.66
CA SER A 175 15.74 -4.41 -0.74
C SER A 175 16.23 -3.50 0.39
N ARG A 176 16.46 -2.21 0.12
CA ARG A 176 16.82 -1.22 1.13
C ARG A 176 15.66 -0.93 2.09
N PHE A 177 14.46 -0.69 1.56
CA PHE A 177 13.25 -0.47 2.35
C PHE A 177 13.02 -1.63 3.32
N LEU A 178 13.09 -2.87 2.82
CA LEU A 178 12.93 -4.07 3.64
C LEU A 178 14.07 -4.23 4.64
N LEU A 179 15.33 -3.99 4.25
CA LEU A 179 16.46 -4.10 5.17
C LEU A 179 16.30 -3.17 6.38
N HIS A 180 15.84 -1.94 6.17
CA HIS A 180 15.58 -0.98 7.24
C HIS A 180 14.41 -1.41 8.13
N SER A 181 13.33 -1.95 7.56
CA SER A 181 12.17 -2.42 8.32
C SER A 181 12.44 -3.71 9.10
N LEU A 182 13.24 -4.63 8.55
CA LEU A 182 13.58 -5.93 9.15
C LEU A 182 14.63 -5.84 10.28
N THR A 183 15.08 -4.63 10.63
CA THR A 183 15.99 -4.41 11.76
C THR A 183 15.32 -4.66 13.11
N LYS A 184 14.03 -4.34 13.22
CA LYS A 184 13.25 -4.49 14.46
C LYS A 184 12.71 -5.91 14.57
N ASP A 185 11.81 -6.28 13.65
CA ASP A 185 11.13 -7.57 13.64
C ASP A 185 11.20 -8.22 12.25
N THR A 186 11.31 -9.55 12.24
CA THR A 186 11.18 -10.35 11.00
C THR A 186 9.83 -11.04 10.97
N PRO A 187 8.92 -10.63 10.07
CA PRO A 187 7.66 -11.35 9.89
C PRO A 187 7.92 -12.73 9.26
N LEU A 188 6.94 -13.62 9.44
CA LEU A 188 6.98 -14.99 8.93
C LEU A 188 7.18 -15.00 7.40
N GLY A 189 7.95 -15.97 6.87
CA GLY A 189 8.13 -16.14 5.43
C GLY A 189 9.08 -15.15 4.74
N ILE A 190 9.38 -13.99 5.33
CA ILE A 190 10.37 -13.05 4.77
C ILE A 190 11.80 -13.51 5.08
N SER A 191 12.55 -13.88 4.05
CA SER A 191 13.95 -14.28 4.18
C SER A 191 14.89 -13.08 4.16
N LYS A 192 15.52 -12.80 5.31
CA LYS A 192 16.63 -11.82 5.42
C LYS A 192 17.77 -12.13 4.45
N VAL A 193 18.04 -13.40 4.19
CA VAL A 193 19.11 -13.83 3.27
C VAL A 193 18.78 -13.44 1.84
N ASN A 194 17.53 -13.65 1.40
CA ASN A 194 17.10 -13.27 0.05
C ASN A 194 17.20 -11.76 -0.13
N THR A 195 16.69 -10.98 0.82
CA THR A 195 16.76 -9.51 0.79
C THR A 195 18.19 -8.97 0.77
N LEU A 196 19.09 -9.53 1.57
CA LEU A 196 20.50 -9.11 1.58
C LEU A 196 21.24 -9.56 0.32
N PHE A 197 20.92 -10.74 -0.21
CA PHE A 197 21.51 -11.24 -1.45
C PHE A 197 21.11 -10.38 -2.66
N THR A 198 19.83 -10.02 -2.77
CA THR A 198 19.36 -9.10 -3.82
C THR A 198 20.00 -7.74 -3.66
N LEU A 199 20.02 -7.19 -2.43
CA LEU A 199 20.68 -5.91 -2.17
C LEU A 199 22.14 -5.93 -2.59
N ALA A 200 22.91 -6.95 -2.21
CA ALA A 200 24.34 -7.04 -2.51
C ALA A 200 24.61 -7.13 -4.01
N LYS A 201 23.79 -7.89 -4.75
CA LYS A 201 23.92 -8.05 -6.20
C LYS A 201 23.54 -6.77 -6.95
N GLN A 202 22.42 -6.15 -6.60
CA GLN A 202 21.97 -4.92 -7.26
C GLN A 202 22.83 -3.72 -6.88
N SER A 203 23.27 -3.61 -5.63
CA SER A 203 24.20 -2.56 -5.18
C SER A 203 25.52 -2.62 -5.94
N LYS A 204 26.04 -3.83 -6.21
CA LYS A 204 27.24 -4.01 -7.02
C LYS A 204 27.01 -3.61 -8.49
N ALA A 205 25.83 -3.88 -9.05
CA ALA A 205 25.50 -3.53 -10.42
C ALA A 205 25.35 -2.01 -10.62
N LEU A 206 24.72 -1.33 -9.66
CA LEU A 206 24.46 0.12 -9.69
C LEU A 206 25.63 0.98 -9.17
N GLY A 207 26.74 0.36 -8.72
CA GLY A 207 27.92 1.08 -8.25
C GLY A 207 27.90 1.52 -6.78
N ALA A 208 26.93 1.06 -5.97
CA ALA A 208 26.93 1.19 -4.51
C ALA A 208 27.84 0.13 -3.85
N TYR A 209 29.16 0.27 -4.03
CA TYR A 209 30.11 -0.76 -3.62
C TYR A 209 30.31 -0.87 -2.11
N LYS A 210 30.22 0.23 -1.36
CA LYS A 210 30.35 0.21 0.11
C LYS A 210 29.13 -0.46 0.73
N LEU A 211 27.92 -0.16 0.25
CA LEU A 211 26.71 -0.88 0.64
C LEU A 211 26.78 -2.37 0.30
N ALA A 212 27.24 -2.71 -0.91
CA ALA A 212 27.39 -4.11 -1.32
C ALA A 212 28.32 -4.90 -0.39
N ARG A 213 29.47 -4.31 0.03
CA ARG A 213 30.36 -4.95 1.01
C ARG A 213 29.66 -5.21 2.33
N HIS A 214 29.01 -4.19 2.88
CA HIS A 214 28.27 -4.34 4.13
C HIS A 214 27.18 -5.43 4.03
N ALA A 215 26.49 -5.53 2.89
CA ALA A 215 25.51 -6.59 2.66
C ALA A 215 26.17 -7.99 2.61
N TYR A 216 27.30 -8.16 1.90
CA TYR A 216 28.06 -9.42 1.89
C TYR A 216 28.60 -9.79 3.27
N ASP A 217 29.08 -8.83 4.05
CA ASP A 217 29.58 -9.07 5.41
C ASP A 217 28.44 -9.53 6.33
N LYS A 218 27.25 -8.91 6.23
CA LYS A 218 26.06 -9.36 6.97
C LYS A 218 25.59 -10.76 6.55
N LEU A 219 25.73 -11.12 5.28
CA LEU A 219 25.35 -12.45 4.79
C LEU A 219 26.20 -13.56 5.44
N GLN A 220 27.47 -13.31 5.75
CA GLN A 220 28.35 -14.29 6.42
C GLN A 220 27.86 -14.68 7.81
N GLY A 221 27.10 -13.80 8.48
CA GLY A 221 26.51 -14.06 9.79
C GLY A 221 25.19 -14.85 9.76
N LEU A 222 24.69 -15.22 8.58
CA LEU A 222 23.40 -15.89 8.40
C LEU A 222 23.55 -17.29 7.81
N GLN A 223 22.54 -18.13 8.01
CA GLN A 223 22.47 -19.45 7.38
C GLN A 223 22.11 -19.31 5.90
N ILE A 224 23.11 -19.45 5.03
CA ILE A 224 22.96 -19.32 3.58
C ILE A 224 22.53 -20.66 2.96
N PRO A 225 21.45 -20.70 2.16
CA PRO A 225 21.09 -21.87 1.36
C PRO A 225 22.18 -22.24 0.34
N ALA A 226 22.45 -23.54 0.15
CA ALA A 226 23.50 -24.04 -0.73
C ALA A 226 23.45 -23.48 -2.17
N ARG A 227 22.24 -23.18 -2.67
CA ARG A 227 22.02 -22.57 -4.00
C ARG A 227 22.72 -21.21 -4.16
N PHE A 228 22.79 -20.42 -3.09
CA PHE A 228 23.34 -19.06 -3.14
C PHE A 228 24.80 -18.98 -2.71
N GLN A 229 25.31 -20.01 -2.02
CA GLN A 229 26.63 -19.99 -1.41
C GLN A 229 27.74 -19.63 -2.41
N LYS A 230 27.81 -20.34 -3.55
CA LYS A 230 28.82 -20.06 -4.60
C LYS A 230 28.72 -18.62 -5.13
N SER A 231 27.50 -18.14 -5.36
CA SER A 231 27.25 -16.78 -5.88
C SER A 231 27.66 -15.71 -4.87
N ILE A 232 27.36 -15.93 -3.59
CA ILE A 232 27.70 -15.03 -2.48
C ILE A 232 29.21 -15.00 -2.27
N GLU A 233 29.89 -16.15 -2.29
CA GLU A 233 31.35 -16.25 -2.16
C GLU A 233 32.06 -15.51 -3.31
N LEU A 234 31.62 -15.75 -4.56
CA LEU A 234 32.13 -15.02 -5.72
C LEU A 234 31.85 -13.51 -5.61
N GLY A 235 30.65 -13.12 -5.16
CA GLY A 235 30.28 -11.73 -4.90
C GLY A 235 31.19 -11.06 -3.87
N SER A 236 31.44 -11.74 -2.75
CA SER A 236 32.30 -11.26 -1.66
C SER A 236 33.78 -11.15 -2.07
N LEU A 237 34.27 -12.03 -2.95
CA LEU A 237 35.62 -11.91 -3.50
C LEU A 237 35.73 -10.75 -4.50
N THR A 238 34.77 -10.66 -5.42
CA THR A 238 34.81 -9.65 -6.50
C THR A 238 34.54 -8.22 -6.02
N ILE A 239 33.85 -8.03 -4.90
CA ILE A 239 33.63 -6.68 -4.35
C ILE A 239 34.91 -6.09 -3.73
N ARG A 240 35.88 -6.94 -3.33
CA ARG A 240 37.17 -6.50 -2.77
C ARG A 240 38.01 -5.73 -3.79
N SER A 241 37.84 -6.00 -5.08
CA SER A 241 38.56 -5.30 -6.15
C SER A 241 37.90 -3.98 -6.58
N LYS A 242 36.72 -3.65 -6.04
CA LYS A 242 36.00 -2.41 -6.33
C LYS A 242 36.46 -1.28 -5.40
N PRO A 243 36.16 0.00 -5.68
CA PRO A 243 36.47 1.10 -4.77
C PRO A 243 35.52 1.16 -3.56
N PHE A 244 35.93 1.82 -2.48
CA PHE A 244 35.14 1.99 -1.25
C PHE A 244 34.32 3.29 -1.27
N HIS A 245 33.53 3.49 -2.32
CA HIS A 245 32.54 4.55 -2.40
C HIS A 245 31.23 3.99 -2.94
N ASP A 246 30.14 4.67 -2.65
CA ASP A 246 28.83 4.42 -3.26
C ASP A 246 28.57 5.48 -4.34
N SER A 247 27.76 5.16 -5.34
CA SER A 247 27.31 6.14 -6.34
C SER A 247 26.45 7.22 -5.67
N GLU A 248 26.71 8.49 -5.99
CA GLU A 248 25.99 9.64 -5.44
C GLU A 248 24.54 9.70 -5.94
N GLU A 249 24.26 9.15 -7.12
CA GLU A 249 22.91 9.12 -7.73
C GLU A 249 21.91 8.27 -6.93
N LEU A 250 22.39 7.30 -6.15
CA LEU A 250 21.54 6.37 -5.39
C LEU A 250 21.15 6.93 -4.01
N VAL A 251 21.74 8.06 -3.63
CA VAL A 251 21.60 8.64 -2.28
C VAL A 251 20.23 9.31 -2.16
N PRO A 252 19.35 8.86 -1.26
CA PRO A 252 18.01 9.41 -1.12
C PRO A 252 18.05 10.82 -0.54
N LEU A 253 17.38 11.74 -1.22
CA LEU A 253 17.18 13.11 -0.75
C LEU A 253 15.98 13.19 0.19
N CYS A 254 16.11 13.89 1.31
CA CYS A 254 14.94 14.26 2.09
C CYS A 254 14.34 15.56 1.57
N TYR A 255 13.15 15.48 0.99
CA TYR A 255 12.45 16.65 0.42
C TYR A 255 12.04 17.71 1.44
N ARG A 256 12.05 17.40 2.75
CA ARG A 256 11.80 18.38 3.80
C ARG A 256 13.03 19.25 4.14
N CYS A 257 14.19 18.62 4.31
CA CYS A 257 15.41 19.32 4.81
C CYS A 257 16.54 19.36 3.79
N SER A 258 16.29 18.93 2.56
CA SER A 258 17.25 18.81 1.45
C SER A 258 18.55 18.09 1.83
N THR A 259 18.50 17.25 2.87
CA THR A 259 19.66 16.51 3.36
C THR A 259 19.76 15.18 2.61
N ASN A 260 20.94 14.87 2.11
CA ASN A 260 21.28 13.58 1.54
C ASN A 260 21.40 12.54 2.65
N ASN A 261 20.60 11.47 2.57
CA ASN A 261 20.54 10.45 3.60
C ASN A 261 21.44 9.27 3.25
N PRO A 262 22.16 8.69 4.24
CA PRO A 262 22.99 7.52 3.97
C PRO A 262 22.13 6.35 3.48
N LEU A 263 22.70 5.51 2.61
CA LEU A 263 22.01 4.32 2.08
C LEU A 263 21.64 3.31 3.18
N LEU A 264 22.34 3.34 4.31
CA LEU A 264 22.05 2.55 5.51
C LEU A 264 21.71 3.50 6.64
N ASN A 265 20.49 3.38 7.15
CA ASN A 265 20.04 4.10 8.33
C ASN A 265 19.61 3.12 9.43
N ASN A 266 20.24 3.21 10.60
CA ASN A 266 19.89 2.41 11.76
C ASN A 266 18.55 2.85 12.40
N LEU A 267 18.08 4.07 12.11
CA LEU A 267 16.79 4.58 12.60
C LEU A 267 15.60 4.04 11.78
N GLY A 268 15.86 3.33 10.68
CA GLY A 268 14.85 2.79 9.77
C GLY A 268 14.59 3.72 8.58
N ASN A 269 13.36 3.68 8.06
CA ASN A 269 12.95 4.44 6.87
C ASN A 269 12.56 5.91 7.20
N VAL A 270 13.46 6.61 7.87
CA VAL A 270 13.30 8.01 8.26
C VAL A 270 14.53 8.83 7.85
N CYS A 271 14.38 10.14 7.73
CA CYS A 271 15.50 11.04 7.54
C CYS A 271 16.41 11.06 8.79
N ILE A 272 17.73 11.06 8.59
CA ILE A 272 18.70 11.13 9.68
C ILE A 272 18.73 12.50 10.39
N ASN A 273 18.36 13.56 9.67
CA ASN A 273 18.40 14.94 10.17
C ASN A 273 17.06 15.34 10.82
N CYS A 274 15.98 15.38 10.04
CA CYS A 274 14.67 15.84 10.53
C CYS A 274 13.72 14.72 11.00
N ARG A 275 14.14 13.45 10.93
CA ARG A 275 13.34 12.26 11.31
C ARG A 275 11.99 12.11 10.60
N GLN A 276 11.77 12.86 9.52
CA GLN A 276 10.60 12.69 8.65
C GLN A 276 10.57 11.25 8.10
N PRO A 277 9.46 10.52 8.26
CA PRO A 277 9.25 9.25 7.58
C PRO A 277 9.26 9.45 6.06
N PHE A 278 9.97 8.57 5.35
CA PHE A 278 9.95 8.59 3.89
C PHE A 278 8.64 8.01 3.38
N VAL A 279 8.03 8.71 2.43
CA VAL A 279 6.89 8.19 1.68
C VAL A 279 7.44 7.54 0.43
N PHE A 280 7.14 6.25 0.23
CA PHE A 280 7.64 5.48 -0.91
C PHE A 280 6.58 5.32 -1.99
N SER A 281 7.02 5.25 -3.25
CA SER A 281 6.18 4.78 -4.34
C SER A 281 5.91 3.29 -4.18
N ALA A 282 4.66 2.85 -4.23
CA ALA A 282 4.32 1.42 -4.08
C ALA A 282 4.67 0.57 -5.32
N SER A 283 5.19 1.17 -6.41
CA SER A 283 5.77 0.48 -7.58
C SER A 283 7.30 0.34 -7.46
N SER A 284 8.00 1.47 -7.45
CA SER A 284 9.47 1.56 -7.53
C SER A 284 10.17 1.55 -6.17
N TYR A 285 9.42 1.81 -5.08
CA TYR A 285 9.94 2.04 -3.72
C TYR A 285 10.97 3.19 -3.65
N GLU A 286 10.89 4.12 -4.59
CA GLU A 286 11.61 5.39 -4.53
C GLU A 286 10.95 6.35 -3.54
N VAL A 287 11.76 7.24 -2.96
CA VAL A 287 11.25 8.27 -2.05
C VAL A 287 10.50 9.31 -2.88
N LEU A 288 9.22 9.48 -2.62
CA LEU A 288 8.39 10.46 -3.29
C LEU A 288 8.67 11.87 -2.75
N HIS A 289 8.46 12.85 -3.62
CA HIS A 289 8.62 14.30 -3.39
C HIS A 289 7.55 14.89 -2.46
N LEU A 290 7.10 14.12 -1.47
CA LEU A 290 5.96 14.42 -0.60
C LEU A 290 6.41 14.75 0.82
N VAL A 291 5.82 15.80 1.38
CA VAL A 291 5.96 16.14 2.80
C VAL A 291 4.58 16.09 3.45
N GLU A 292 4.47 15.30 4.52
CA GLU A 292 3.27 15.27 5.35
C GLU A 292 3.17 16.55 6.18
N PHE A 293 1.97 17.13 6.24
CA PHE A 293 1.68 18.28 7.07
C PHE A 293 0.39 18.11 7.85
N TYR A 294 0.30 18.85 8.95
CA TYR A 294 -0.79 18.79 9.92
C TYR A 294 -1.52 20.14 9.95
N LEU A 295 -2.82 20.11 10.20
CA LEU A 295 -3.63 21.32 10.31
C LEU A 295 -3.46 21.95 11.70
N GLU A 296 -3.52 23.28 11.75
CA GLU A 296 -3.54 24.04 13.00
C GLU A 296 -4.84 23.77 13.80
N GLU A 297 -4.75 23.82 15.13
CA GLU A 297 -5.89 23.61 16.02
C GLU A 297 -7.03 24.61 15.71
N GLY A 298 -8.22 24.08 15.39
CA GLY A 298 -9.41 24.86 15.06
C GLY A 298 -9.74 24.99 13.57
N ILE A 299 -9.03 24.29 12.68
CA ILE A 299 -9.42 24.10 11.27
C ILE A 299 -10.07 22.72 11.14
N THR A 300 -11.28 22.63 10.60
CA THR A 300 -11.90 21.33 10.28
C THR A 300 -11.36 20.79 8.95
N ASP A 301 -11.40 19.47 8.77
CA ASP A 301 -10.92 18.83 7.54
C ASP A 301 -11.66 19.37 6.28
N GLU A 302 -12.96 19.65 6.43
CA GLU A 302 -13.80 20.25 5.39
C GLU A 302 -13.42 21.71 5.10
N GLU A 303 -13.14 22.50 6.14
CA GLU A 303 -12.64 23.87 5.99
C GLU A 303 -11.29 23.84 5.25
N ALA A 304 -10.38 22.95 5.63
CA ALA A 304 -9.07 22.82 4.98
C ALA A 304 -9.20 22.48 3.49
N VAL A 305 -10.07 21.53 3.11
CA VAL A 305 -10.32 21.21 1.69
C VAL A 305 -10.88 22.43 0.95
N SER A 306 -11.86 23.12 1.53
CA SER A 306 -12.43 24.32 0.91
C SER A 306 -11.39 25.42 0.69
N LEU A 307 -10.43 25.58 1.60
CA LEU A 307 -9.35 26.56 1.50
C LEU A 307 -8.32 26.22 0.42
N ILE A 308 -8.11 24.93 0.14
CA ILE A 308 -7.22 24.44 -0.93
C ILE A 308 -7.91 24.51 -2.30
N ASP A 309 -9.22 24.25 -2.35
CA ASP A 309 -10.01 24.32 -3.59
C ASP A 309 -10.27 25.77 -4.04
N LEU A 310 -10.18 26.74 -3.12
CA LEU A 310 -10.14 28.16 -3.43
C LEU A 310 -8.81 28.51 -4.09
N GLU A 311 -8.68 28.21 -5.38
CA GLU A 311 -7.50 28.55 -6.18
C GLU A 311 -7.13 30.03 -5.99
N ALA A 312 -5.96 30.29 -5.42
CA ALA A 312 -5.40 31.63 -5.42
C ALA A 312 -5.21 32.09 -6.87
N PRO A 313 -5.72 33.29 -7.26
CA PRO A 313 -5.44 33.82 -8.58
C PRO A 313 -3.93 33.95 -8.75
N ARG A 314 -3.37 33.22 -9.72
CA ARG A 314 -1.96 33.35 -10.08
C ARG A 314 -1.65 34.83 -10.24
N HIS A 315 -0.70 35.35 -9.46
CA HIS A 315 -0.10 36.65 -9.78
C HIS A 315 0.40 36.52 -11.22
N LYS A 316 -0.18 37.29 -12.14
CA LYS A 316 0.37 37.47 -13.48
C LYS A 316 1.82 37.92 -13.24
N ARG A 317 2.80 37.09 -13.62
CA ARG A 317 4.15 37.58 -13.87
C ARG A 317 3.98 38.72 -14.87
N GLU A 318 4.06 39.96 -14.40
CA GLU A 318 4.22 41.09 -15.28
C GLU A 318 5.55 40.87 -15.98
N ASN A 319 5.47 40.42 -17.22
CA ASN A 319 6.56 40.35 -18.15
C ASN A 319 7.04 41.79 -18.39
N LYS A 320 7.89 42.33 -17.51
CA LYS A 320 8.56 43.63 -17.67
C LYS A 320 9.67 43.51 -18.70
N TRP A 321 9.29 43.26 -19.96
CA TRP A 321 10.17 43.44 -21.10
C TRP A 321 10.22 44.93 -21.43
N GLN A 322 11.35 45.58 -21.15
CA GLN A 322 11.59 46.96 -21.59
C GLN A 322 12.53 46.96 -22.80
N GLU A 323 11.96 47.21 -23.96
CA GLU A 323 12.70 47.38 -25.20
C GLU A 323 13.08 48.86 -25.34
N ILE A 324 14.38 49.18 -25.28
CA ILE A 324 14.88 50.55 -25.46
C ILE A 324 15.47 50.64 -26.87
N THR A 325 14.75 51.29 -27.79
CA THR A 325 15.23 51.57 -29.14
C THR A 325 15.89 52.95 -29.20
N SER A 326 17.18 53.00 -29.54
CA SER A 326 17.87 54.24 -29.93
C SER A 326 18.32 54.15 -31.38
N ASN A 327 18.39 55.29 -32.09
CA ASN A 327 18.47 55.43 -33.55
C ASN A 327 19.63 54.72 -34.29
N ASN A 328 20.50 53.96 -33.62
CA ASN A 328 21.50 53.10 -34.27
C ASN A 328 21.92 51.85 -33.46
N SER A 329 21.12 51.44 -32.48
CA SER A 329 21.35 50.16 -31.77
C SER A 329 20.07 49.70 -31.08
N GLN A 330 19.69 48.43 -31.30
CA GLN A 330 18.70 47.74 -30.49
C GLN A 330 19.42 47.00 -29.37
N THR A 331 19.11 47.34 -28.12
CA THR A 331 19.73 46.71 -26.95
C THR A 331 18.64 46.09 -26.11
N LEU A 332 18.59 44.76 -26.07
CA LEU A 332 17.74 44.02 -25.14
C LEU A 332 18.38 44.09 -23.75
N ARG A 333 17.78 44.86 -22.84
CA ARG A 333 18.13 44.80 -21.42
C ARG A 333 17.17 43.82 -20.75
N LEU A 334 17.68 42.63 -20.48
CA LEU A 334 17.09 41.76 -19.47
C LEU A 334 17.55 42.34 -18.13
N ASP A 335 16.71 43.18 -17.53
CA ASP A 335 16.90 43.55 -16.13
C ASP A 335 16.50 42.31 -15.31
N GLU A 336 17.41 41.34 -15.23
CA GLU A 336 17.42 40.39 -14.12
C GLU A 336 17.73 41.23 -12.89
N THR A 337 16.71 41.93 -12.38
CA THR A 337 16.63 41.97 -10.92
C THR A 337 16.75 40.51 -10.53
N MET A 338 17.82 40.19 -9.81
CA MET A 338 17.81 39.00 -8.97
C MET A 338 16.62 39.20 -8.03
N ASP A 339 15.42 38.90 -8.52
CA ASP A 339 14.30 38.51 -7.70
C ASP A 339 14.89 37.36 -6.93
N SER A 340 15.22 37.68 -5.69
CA SER A 340 15.78 36.77 -4.71
C SER A 340 15.19 35.39 -4.94
N MET A 341 16.05 34.38 -5.00
CA MET A 341 15.74 33.05 -4.51
C MET A 341 15.15 33.18 -3.09
N GLY A 342 13.89 33.55 -3.00
CA GLY A 342 13.28 34.18 -1.83
C GLY A 342 11.84 34.65 -2.06
N ASP A 343 11.16 34.16 -3.11
CA ASP A 343 9.71 33.98 -3.08
C ASP A 343 9.45 32.58 -2.48
N ASP A 344 10.02 32.35 -1.29
CA ASP A 344 9.84 31.10 -0.56
C ASP A 344 8.35 30.95 -0.29
N ASP A 345 7.73 29.98 -0.97
CA ASP A 345 6.36 29.58 -0.69
C ASP A 345 6.17 29.53 0.83
N PRO A 346 5.11 30.14 1.39
CA PRO A 346 4.89 30.18 2.85
C PRO A 346 4.98 28.81 3.53
N PHE A 347 4.79 27.72 2.79
CA PHE A 347 5.05 26.36 3.25
C PHE A 347 6.53 25.98 3.27
N THR A 348 7.29 26.28 2.22
CA THR A 348 8.74 26.01 2.13
C THR A 348 9.49 26.79 3.21
N ALA A 349 9.06 28.02 3.50
CA ALA A 349 9.57 28.81 4.62
C ALA A 349 9.34 28.16 6.00
N LYS A 350 8.33 27.29 6.14
CA LYS A 350 8.07 26.51 7.36
C LYS A 350 8.88 25.21 7.45
N LEU A 351 9.43 24.73 6.33
CA LEU A 351 10.28 23.53 6.32
C LEU A 351 11.67 23.79 6.89
N SER A 352 12.15 25.03 6.79
CA SER A 352 13.51 25.46 7.16
C SER A 352 13.71 25.70 8.66
N PHE A 353 12.66 25.75 9.49
CA PHE A 353 12.79 26.27 10.85
C PHE A 353 13.45 25.33 11.88
N GLU A 354 13.65 24.03 11.60
CA GLU A 354 14.15 23.09 12.63
C GLU A 354 15.11 22.03 12.07
N GLN A 355 16.25 22.46 11.55
CA GLN A 355 17.36 21.56 11.20
C GLN A 355 18.22 21.28 12.43
N GLY A 356 17.86 20.29 13.25
CA GLY A 356 18.75 19.80 14.32
C GLY A 356 18.13 19.21 15.58
N GLY A 357 16.80 19.02 15.65
CA GLY A 357 16.15 18.38 16.79
C GLY A 357 16.38 16.85 16.85
N SER A 358 16.56 16.31 18.05
CA SER A 358 16.54 14.86 18.30
C SER A 358 15.14 14.27 18.30
N GLU A 359 14.11 15.02 17.95
CA GLU A 359 12.72 14.59 17.95
C GLU A 359 12.06 15.02 16.64
N PHE A 360 11.10 14.21 16.17
CA PHE A 360 10.34 14.52 14.99
C PHE A 360 9.31 15.61 15.32
N VAL A 361 9.39 16.74 14.61
CA VAL A 361 8.41 17.82 14.74
C VAL A 361 7.54 17.88 13.48
N PRO A 362 6.21 17.74 13.58
CA PRO A 362 5.33 17.81 12.43
C PRO A 362 5.26 19.23 11.83
N VAL A 363 5.07 19.32 10.51
CA VAL A 363 4.87 20.61 9.83
C VAL A 363 3.42 21.05 10.03
N VAL A 364 3.18 22.08 10.85
CA VAL A 364 1.82 22.60 11.11
C VAL A 364 1.51 23.79 10.20
N VAL A 365 0.35 23.73 9.53
CA VAL A 365 -0.05 24.67 8.47
C VAL A 365 -1.27 25.48 8.91
N ASN A 366 -1.19 26.80 8.71
CA ASN A 366 -2.26 27.75 9.08
C ASN A 366 -3.14 28.03 7.85
N ARG A 367 -4.32 28.64 8.09
CA ARG A 367 -5.28 29.00 7.03
C ARG A 367 -4.69 29.80 5.87
N SER A 368 -3.74 30.70 6.13
CA SER A 368 -3.08 31.51 5.10
C SER A 368 -2.23 30.67 4.13
N VAL A 369 -1.51 29.68 4.66
CA VAL A 369 -0.66 28.78 3.88
C VAL A 369 -1.52 27.78 3.10
N LEU A 370 -2.65 27.32 3.66
CA LEU A 370 -3.59 26.46 2.92
C LEU A 370 -4.16 27.18 1.68
N ARG A 371 -4.45 28.48 1.79
CA ARG A 371 -4.94 29.31 0.66
C ARG A 371 -3.88 29.56 -0.41
N SER A 372 -2.60 29.51 -0.06
CA SER A 372 -1.54 29.68 -1.05
C SER A 372 -1.20 28.38 -1.79
N MET A 373 -1.66 27.22 -1.29
CA MET A 373 -1.43 25.93 -1.93
C MET A 373 -2.39 25.71 -3.10
N SER A 374 -1.88 25.05 -4.15
CA SER A 374 -2.72 24.59 -5.25
C SER A 374 -3.28 23.20 -4.94
N ARG A 375 -4.51 22.92 -5.39
CA ARG A 375 -5.12 21.58 -5.26
C ARG A 375 -4.32 20.48 -5.96
N ARG A 376 -3.56 20.82 -7.00
CA ARG A 376 -2.74 19.87 -7.77
C ARG A 376 -1.56 19.35 -6.96
N ASP A 377 -1.04 20.16 -6.05
CA ASP A 377 0.13 19.80 -5.26
C ASP A 377 -0.24 19.11 -3.94
N VAL A 378 -1.53 19.04 -3.58
CA VAL A 378 -1.98 18.49 -2.30
C VAL A 378 -2.74 17.17 -2.47
N LEU A 379 -2.18 16.11 -1.90
CA LEU A 379 -2.78 14.78 -1.80
C LEU A 379 -3.39 14.60 -0.41
N ILE A 380 -4.62 14.06 -0.35
CA ILE A 380 -5.38 13.91 0.90
C ILE A 380 -5.80 12.45 1.05
N LYS A 381 -5.29 11.77 2.09
CA LYS A 381 -5.75 10.44 2.47
C LYS A 381 -6.99 10.59 3.35
N ARG A 382 -8.17 10.39 2.75
CA ARG A 382 -9.47 10.49 3.43
C ARG A 382 -9.82 9.18 4.10
N TRP A 383 -9.12 8.87 5.19
CA TRP A 383 -9.43 7.69 5.99
C TRP A 383 -10.85 7.80 6.59
N PRO A 384 -11.63 6.70 6.63
CA PRO A 384 -12.90 6.70 7.32
C PRO A 384 -12.69 6.86 8.84
N PRO A 385 -13.71 7.37 9.56
CA PRO A 385 -13.65 7.45 11.01
C PRO A 385 -13.39 6.05 11.60
N PRO A 386 -12.55 5.93 12.65
CA PRO A 386 -12.10 6.98 13.58
C PRO A 386 -10.73 7.62 13.26
N LEU A 387 -10.14 7.37 12.08
CA LEU A 387 -8.87 7.97 11.69
C LEU A 387 -9.05 9.41 11.18
N GLN A 388 -8.06 10.26 11.44
CA GLN A 388 -8.01 11.62 10.89
C GLN A 388 -7.48 11.60 9.44
N TRP A 389 -7.83 12.63 8.67
CA TRP A 389 -7.31 12.78 7.33
C TRP A 389 -5.83 13.14 7.37
N GLN A 390 -5.05 12.58 6.44
CA GLN A 390 -3.64 12.89 6.31
C GLN A 390 -3.40 13.72 5.06
N TYR A 391 -2.62 14.78 5.21
CA TYR A 391 -2.35 15.74 4.15
C TYR A 391 -0.88 15.66 3.73
N PHE A 392 -0.66 15.60 2.42
CA PHE A 392 0.67 15.55 1.83
C PHE A 392 0.78 16.61 0.76
N ARG A 393 1.91 17.30 0.72
CA ARG A 393 2.22 18.27 -0.33
C ARG A 393 3.37 17.77 -1.20
N SER A 394 3.17 17.80 -2.51
CA SER A 394 4.22 17.60 -3.51
C SER A 394 5.07 18.85 -3.64
N LEU A 395 6.39 18.67 -3.59
CA LEU A 395 7.37 19.75 -3.77
C LEU A 395 7.90 19.84 -5.20
N LEU A 396 7.69 18.82 -6.03
CA LEU A 396 8.03 18.84 -7.44
C LEU A 396 6.76 18.58 -8.28
N PRO A 397 6.11 19.64 -8.80
CA PRO A 397 4.93 19.51 -9.64
C PRO A 397 5.18 18.79 -10.97
N ASP A 398 6.42 18.84 -11.48
CA ASP A 398 6.81 18.19 -12.74
C ASP A 398 6.80 16.66 -12.63
N ALA A 399 7.07 16.13 -11.43
CA ALA A 399 7.00 14.71 -11.14
C ALA A 399 5.61 14.37 -10.60
N SER A 400 4.66 14.10 -11.50
CA SER A 400 3.29 13.83 -11.11
C SER A 400 3.15 12.55 -10.26
N ILE A 401 2.38 12.66 -9.18
CA ILE A 401 2.13 11.56 -8.23
C ILE A 401 0.64 11.29 -8.20
N THR A 402 0.27 10.02 -8.36
CA THR A 402 -1.11 9.55 -8.30
C THR A 402 -1.31 8.72 -7.05
N MET A 403 -2.44 8.91 -6.37
CA MET A 403 -2.84 8.13 -5.21
C MET A 403 -4.05 7.26 -5.57
N CYS A 404 -4.01 5.98 -5.23
CA CYS A 404 -5.17 5.11 -5.43
C CYS A 404 -6.33 5.56 -4.52
N PRO A 405 -7.56 5.72 -5.04
CA PRO A 405 -8.71 6.20 -4.25
C PRO A 405 -9.17 5.21 -3.19
N SER A 406 -8.81 3.92 -3.31
CA SER A 406 -9.27 2.87 -2.40
C SER A 406 -8.28 2.49 -1.32
N CYS A 407 -6.99 2.36 -1.65
CA CYS A 407 -5.97 1.96 -0.67
C CYS A 407 -5.08 3.11 -0.19
N PHE A 408 -5.23 4.30 -0.75
CA PHE A 408 -4.43 5.49 -0.43
C PHE A 408 -2.91 5.29 -0.56
N GLN A 409 -2.48 4.26 -1.30
CA GLN A 409 -1.08 4.07 -1.69
C GLN A 409 -0.72 5.03 -2.82
N MET A 410 0.50 5.55 -2.76
CA MET A 410 1.01 6.59 -3.65
C MET A 410 1.98 5.97 -4.67
N PHE A 411 1.93 6.49 -5.89
CA PHE A 411 2.69 5.99 -7.04
C PHE A 411 3.14 7.16 -7.89
N HIS A 412 4.22 7.00 -8.64
CA HIS A 412 4.44 7.85 -9.82
C HIS A 412 3.29 7.62 -10.82
N SER A 413 2.75 8.68 -11.40
CA SER A 413 1.55 8.54 -12.27
C SER A 413 1.81 7.63 -13.47
N GLU A 414 2.99 7.76 -14.10
CA GLU A 414 3.37 6.94 -15.25
C GLU A 414 3.39 5.44 -14.93
N ASP A 415 4.01 5.08 -13.79
CA ASP A 415 4.04 3.70 -13.30
C ASP A 415 2.63 3.18 -12.98
N TYR A 416 1.81 4.00 -12.33
CA TYR A 416 0.45 3.61 -11.95
C TYR A 416 -0.41 3.34 -13.17
N GLU A 417 -0.39 4.25 -14.16
CA GLU A 417 -1.11 4.08 -15.42
C GLU A 417 -0.67 2.82 -16.16
N LEU A 418 0.65 2.56 -16.24
CA LEU A 418 1.18 1.36 -16.86
C LEU A 418 0.70 0.08 -16.17
N LEU A 419 0.81 0.02 -14.83
CA LEU A 419 0.41 -1.16 -14.04
C LEU A 419 -1.09 -1.41 -14.13
N VAL A 420 -1.88 -0.34 -14.13
CA VAL A 420 -3.32 -0.39 -14.32
C VAL A 420 -3.67 -0.92 -15.70
N LEU A 421 -3.01 -0.46 -16.76
CA LEU A 421 -3.25 -0.94 -18.13
C LEU A 421 -2.90 -2.43 -18.28
N GLN A 422 -1.89 -2.91 -17.56
CA GLN A 422 -1.49 -4.32 -17.59
C GLN A 422 -2.45 -5.23 -16.81
N HIS A 423 -2.93 -4.78 -15.66
CA HIS A 423 -3.68 -5.63 -14.72
C HIS A 423 -5.16 -5.32 -14.62
N THR A 424 -5.64 -4.22 -15.22
CA THR A 424 -7.02 -3.67 -15.13
C THR A 424 -7.47 -3.33 -13.70
N CYS A 425 -6.55 -3.35 -12.74
CA CYS A 425 -6.80 -3.11 -11.33
C CYS A 425 -5.61 -2.46 -10.65
N CYS A 426 -5.82 -1.92 -9.45
CA CYS A 426 -4.73 -1.40 -8.64
C CYS A 426 -3.74 -2.51 -8.26
N PRO A 427 -2.41 -2.33 -8.44
CA PRO A 427 -1.42 -3.36 -8.13
C PRO A 427 -1.32 -3.73 -6.64
N TYR A 428 -1.84 -2.87 -5.75
CA TYR A 428 -1.81 -3.09 -4.30
C TYR A 428 -3.13 -3.67 -3.78
N CYS A 429 -4.26 -3.00 -4.03
CA CYS A 429 -5.56 -3.42 -3.51
C CYS A 429 -6.45 -4.17 -4.49
N ARG A 430 -6.00 -4.41 -5.73
CA ARG A 430 -6.70 -5.22 -6.74
C ARG A 430 -8.10 -4.74 -7.12
N ARG A 431 -8.50 -3.56 -6.66
CA ARG A 431 -9.79 -2.96 -7.05
C ARG A 431 -9.71 -2.45 -8.49
N ARG A 432 -10.77 -2.70 -9.25
CA ARG A 432 -10.94 -2.18 -10.61
C ARG A 432 -11.22 -0.69 -10.58
N ILE A 433 -10.76 0.02 -11.61
CA ILE A 433 -10.93 1.46 -11.70
C ILE A 433 -12.38 1.85 -12.01
N ASP A 434 -13.12 0.99 -12.72
CA ASP A 434 -14.51 1.23 -13.10
C ASP A 434 -15.48 1.25 -11.89
N ASP A 435 -15.05 0.82 -10.71
CA ASP A 435 -15.85 0.78 -9.46
C ASP A 435 -15.61 2.00 -8.54
N SER A 436 -15.15 3.13 -9.11
CA SER A 436 -14.84 4.38 -8.39
C SER A 436 -15.99 5.37 -8.35
#